data_AF-A0A1B6GGA2-F1
#
_entry.id   AF-A0A1B6GGA2-F1
#
_cell.length_a   1.000
_cell.length_b   1.000
_cell.length_c   1.000
_cell.angle_alpha   90.00
_cell.angle_beta   90.00
_cell.angle_gamma   90.00
#
_symmetry.space_group_name_H-M   'P 1'
#
loop_
_entity.id
_entity.type
_entity.pdbx_description
1 polymer ?
#
loop_
_entity_poly.entity_id
_entity_poly.type
_entity_poly.pdbx_seq_one_letter_code
_entity_poly.pdbx_strand_id
1 'polypeptide(L)'
;GFEEDMKEIIKILPKKRQSMLFSATLSKKTNDLTSIALKKEPIYVAVDENKVEATVSGLEQAYAVVPTEKRFLLLYWFLKKNRKKKVMVFFSSCMSVKFHCEVFNYIDFPVMSIH
;
A
#
# COMPACT_ATOMS: atom_id res chain seq x y z
N GLY A 1 -18.00 0.00 -0.52
CA GLY A 1 -16.81 -0.59 -1.19
C GLY A 1 -17.00 -0.45 -2.69
N PHE A 2 -15.96 -0.67 -3.50
CA PHE A 2 -15.97 -0.39 -4.95
C PHE A 2 -16.73 -1.43 -5.81
N GLU A 3 -17.40 -2.39 -5.18
CA GLU A 3 -18.04 -3.51 -5.89
C GLU A 3 -19.21 -3.07 -6.76
N GLU A 4 -20.05 -2.16 -6.25
CA GLU A 4 -21.19 -1.61 -6.99
C GLU A 4 -20.72 -0.80 -8.20
N ASP A 5 -19.71 0.06 -8.00
CA ASP A 5 -19.09 0.83 -9.08
C ASP A 5 -18.54 -0.10 -10.18
N MET A 6 -17.85 -1.18 -9.78
CA MET A 6 -17.33 -2.18 -10.71
C MET A 6 -18.45 -2.89 -11.49
N LYS A 7 -19.57 -3.24 -10.83
CA LYS A 7 -20.74 -3.85 -11.48
C LYS A 7 -21.32 -2.92 -12.55
N GLU A 8 -21.47 -1.64 -12.25
CA GLU A 8 -21.99 -0.65 -13.21
C GLU A 8 -21.05 -0.45 -14.40
N ILE A 9 -19.74 -0.32 -14.16
CA ILE A 9 -18.74 -0.25 -15.23
C ILE A 9 -18.83 -1.50 -16.13
N ILE A 10 -18.89 -2.70 -15.54
CA ILE A 10 -18.95 -3.96 -16.26
C ILE A 10 -20.21 -4.10 -17.13
N LYS A 11 -21.35 -3.54 -16.68
CA LYS A 11 -22.62 -3.54 -17.42
C LYS A 11 -22.56 -2.68 -18.68
N ILE A 12 -21.87 -1.54 -18.64
CA ILE A 12 -21.73 -0.60 -19.77
C ILE A 12 -20.71 -1.12 -20.80
N LEU A 13 -19.70 -1.87 -20.34
CA LEU A 13 -18.67 -2.41 -21.23
C LEU A 13 -19.22 -3.43 -22.26
N PRO A 14 -18.62 -3.52 -23.46
CA PRO A 14 -19.03 -4.47 -24.49
C PRO A 14 -19.10 -5.91 -24.00
N LYS A 15 -20.08 -6.67 -24.50
CA LYS A 15 -20.28 -8.08 -24.12
C LYS A 15 -19.12 -8.98 -24.59
N LYS A 16 -18.57 -8.73 -25.78
CA LYS A 16 -17.40 -9.43 -26.33
C LYS A 16 -16.15 -8.62 -25.97
N ARG A 17 -15.43 -9.06 -24.93
CA ARG A 17 -14.21 -8.42 -24.45
C ARG A 17 -13.25 -9.47 -23.89
N GLN A 18 -11.96 -9.17 -23.94
CA GLN A 18 -10.97 -9.86 -23.13
C GLN A 18 -10.97 -9.22 -21.74
N SER A 19 -11.03 -10.03 -20.69
CA SER A 19 -11.02 -9.55 -19.31
C SER A 19 -9.89 -10.25 -18.56
N MET A 20 -9.08 -9.45 -17.89
CA MET A 20 -7.98 -9.91 -17.03
C MET A 20 -8.15 -9.25 -15.67
N LEU A 21 -7.97 -10.03 -14.61
CA LEU A 21 -8.01 -9.54 -13.24
C LEU A 21 -6.63 -9.81 -12.62
N PHE A 22 -5.99 -8.76 -12.13
CA PHE A 22 -4.70 -8.83 -11.48
C PHE A 22 -4.87 -8.50 -10.00
N SER A 23 -4.39 -9.36 -9.12
CA SER A 23 -4.32 -9.11 -7.68
C SER A 23 -3.04 -9.66 -7.10
N ALA A 24 -2.45 -8.93 -6.15
CA ALA A 24 -1.29 -9.40 -5.41
C ALA A 24 -1.68 -10.39 -4.29
N THR A 25 -2.91 -10.29 -3.77
CA THR A 25 -3.44 -11.16 -2.71
C THR A 25 -4.91 -11.43 -2.97
N LEU A 26 -5.35 -12.68 -2.91
CA LEU A 26 -6.75 -13.04 -3.08
C LEU A 26 -7.40 -13.18 -1.72
N SER A 27 -8.48 -12.44 -1.51
CA SER A 27 -9.36 -12.57 -0.36
C SER A 27 -10.71 -13.13 -0.83
N LYS A 28 -11.54 -13.61 0.10
CA LYS A 28 -12.92 -14.05 -0.24
C LYS A 28 -13.70 -12.96 -1.00
N LYS A 29 -13.49 -11.68 -0.66
CA LYS A 29 -14.15 -10.54 -1.34
C LYS A 29 -13.71 -10.33 -2.79
N THR A 30 -12.49 -10.71 -3.16
CA THR A 30 -12.02 -10.61 -4.56
C THR A 30 -12.57 -11.74 -5.43
N ASN A 31 -12.98 -12.87 -4.84
CA ASN A 31 -13.58 -13.98 -5.59
C ASN A 31 -14.97 -13.61 -6.11
N ASP A 32 -15.76 -12.88 -5.34
CA ASP A 32 -17.09 -12.42 -5.76
C ASP A 32 -17.01 -11.49 -6.98
N LEU A 33 -16.05 -10.56 -6.98
CA LEU A 33 -15.77 -9.70 -8.14
C LEU A 33 -15.32 -10.48 -9.38
N THR A 34 -14.57 -11.56 -9.18
CA THR A 34 -14.05 -12.42 -10.26
C THR A 34 -15.22 -13.06 -11.03
N SER A 35 -16.25 -13.54 -10.32
CA SER A 35 -17.44 -14.15 -10.92
C SER A 35 -18.25 -13.21 -11.82
N ILE A 36 -18.23 -11.91 -11.52
CA ILE A 36 -18.97 -10.88 -12.27
C ILE A 36 -18.15 -10.37 -13.46
N ALA A 37 -16.84 -10.19 -13.25
CA ALA A 37 -15.95 -9.61 -14.25
C ALA A 37 -15.61 -10.61 -15.37
N LEU A 38 -15.43 -11.89 -15.04
CA LEU A 38 -14.94 -12.93 -15.95
C LEU A 38 -16.09 -13.82 -16.43
N LYS A 39 -16.48 -13.65 -17.70
CA LYS A 39 -17.65 -14.32 -18.32
C LYS A 39 -17.37 -15.71 -18.88
N LYS A 40 -16.15 -16.23 -18.74
CA LYS A 40 -15.70 -17.57 -19.14
C LYS A 40 -14.82 -18.13 -18.03
N GLU A 41 -14.78 -19.45 -17.88
CA GLU A 41 -13.87 -20.15 -16.95
C GLU A 41 -12.48 -19.52 -17.02
N PRO A 42 -12.07 -18.75 -15.99
CA PRO A 42 -10.83 -18.01 -16.05
C PRO A 42 -9.66 -18.96 -15.81
N ILE A 43 -8.58 -18.75 -16.55
CA ILE A 43 -7.32 -19.43 -16.25
C ILE A 43 -6.72 -18.74 -15.03
N TYR A 44 -6.60 -19.48 -13.95
CA TYR A 44 -6.04 -19.02 -12.70
C TYR A 44 -4.53 -19.27 -12.66
N VAL A 45 -3.75 -18.25 -12.31
CA VAL A 45 -2.29 -18.32 -12.20
C VAL A 45 -1.88 -17.71 -10.87
N ALA A 46 -1.42 -18.55 -9.95
CA ALA A 46 -0.88 -18.14 -8.66
C ALA A 46 0.39 -18.94 -8.34
N VAL A 47 1.34 -18.31 -7.64
CA VAL A 47 2.66 -18.89 -7.37
C VAL A 47 2.83 -19.31 -5.91
N ASP A 48 1.97 -18.87 -4.98
CA ASP A 48 2.03 -19.30 -3.57
C ASP A 48 0.76 -18.82 -2.81
N GLU A 49 -0.08 -19.73 -2.31
CA GLU A 49 -1.37 -19.39 -1.66
C GLU A 49 -1.32 -19.44 -0.12
N ASN A 50 -0.22 -19.92 0.47
CA ASN A 50 -0.23 -20.38 1.86
C ASN A 50 0.32 -19.39 2.91
N LYS A 51 0.52 -18.11 2.57
CA LYS A 51 0.97 -17.10 3.55
C LYS A 51 -0.22 -16.37 4.17
N VAL A 52 -0.80 -16.99 5.20
CA VAL A 52 -2.04 -16.52 5.84
C VAL A 52 -1.85 -15.35 6.80
N GLU A 53 -0.63 -15.00 7.25
CA GLU A 53 -0.45 -13.93 8.22
C GLU A 53 0.74 -13.01 7.87
N ALA A 54 0.45 -11.73 7.63
CA ALA A 54 1.47 -10.70 7.38
C ALA A 54 2.15 -10.21 8.66
N THR A 55 1.50 -10.36 9.81
CA THR A 55 2.02 -9.96 11.13
C THR A 55 2.68 -11.14 11.81
N VAL A 56 4.01 -11.22 11.73
CA VAL A 56 4.81 -12.19 12.48
C VAL A 56 4.71 -11.91 13.99
N SER A 57 4.60 -12.96 14.80
CA SER A 57 4.45 -12.86 16.27
C SER A 57 5.61 -12.16 16.99
N GLY A 58 6.77 -12.01 16.34
CA GLY A 58 7.93 -11.28 16.85
C GLY A 58 7.96 -9.78 16.54
N LEU A 59 6.93 -9.22 15.89
CA LEU A 59 6.87 -7.80 15.55
C LEU A 59 6.28 -6.96 16.69
N GLU A 60 7.09 -6.11 17.30
CA GLU A 60 6.61 -5.09 18.23
C GLU A 60 6.04 -3.88 17.49
N GLN A 61 4.80 -3.50 17.83
CA GLN A 61 4.13 -2.34 17.27
C GLN A 61 3.87 -1.32 18.37
N ALA A 62 4.24 -0.06 18.11
CA ALA A 62 4.05 1.05 19.04
C ALA A 62 3.44 2.24 18.30
N TYR A 63 2.75 3.10 19.06
CA TYR A 63 2.17 4.33 18.54
C TYR A 63 2.46 5.52 19.47
N ALA A 64 2.36 6.72 18.92
CA ALA A 64 2.47 7.97 19.67
C ALA A 64 1.32 8.90 19.27
N VAL A 65 0.69 9.53 20.26
CA VAL A 65 -0.32 10.58 20.04
C VAL A 65 0.40 11.92 19.94
N VAL A 66 0.31 12.58 18.80
CA VAL A 66 1.09 13.78 18.50
C VAL A 66 0.22 14.81 17.79
N PRO A 67 0.17 16.06 18.27
CA PRO A 67 -0.42 17.18 17.53
C PRO A 67 0.19 17.28 16.14
N THR A 68 -0.63 17.61 15.14
CA THR A 68 -0.23 17.55 13.72
C THR A 68 1.03 18.36 13.44
N GLU A 69 1.12 19.56 14.00
CA GLU A 69 2.23 20.50 13.86
C GLU A 69 3.55 19.99 14.48
N LYS A 70 3.49 19.01 15.39
CA LYS A 70 4.68 18.43 16.04
C LYS A 70 5.13 17.11 15.41
N ARG A 71 4.38 16.54 14.47
CA ARG A 71 4.69 15.23 13.86
C ARG A 71 6.05 15.22 13.17
N PHE A 72 6.37 16.27 12.42
CA PHE A 72 7.66 16.40 11.75
C PHE A 72 8.81 16.52 12.75
N LEU A 73 8.66 17.34 13.78
CA LEU A 73 9.67 17.51 14.84
C LEU A 73 9.95 16.19 15.57
N LEU A 74 8.89 15.43 15.90
CA LEU A 74 9.05 14.11 16.52
C LEU A 74 9.78 13.14 15.58
N LEU A 75 9.40 13.10 14.30
CA LEU A 75 10.07 12.27 13.30
C LEU A 75 11.56 12.62 13.19
N TYR A 76 11.89 13.92 13.08
CA TYR A 76 13.27 14.38 13.02
C TYR A 76 14.06 13.96 14.28
N TRP A 77 13.50 14.17 15.46
CA TRP A 77 14.13 13.74 16.72
C TRP A 77 14.35 12.22 16.76
N PHE A 78 13.35 11.45 16.33
CA PHE A 78 13.42 9.98 16.29
C PHE A 78 14.52 9.50 15.35
N LEU A 79 14.60 10.06 14.15
CA LEU A 79 15.65 9.74 13.17
C LEU A 79 17.03 10.15 13.68
N LYS A 80 17.15 11.33 14.30
CA LYS A 80 18.41 11.81 14.89
C LYS A 80 18.91 10.90 16.03
N LYS A 81 18.00 10.42 16.90
CA LYS A 81 18.33 9.49 17.98
C LYS A 81 18.74 8.10 17.47
N ASN A 82 18.24 7.70 16.30
CA ASN A 82 18.45 6.37 15.71
C ASN A 82 19.37 6.38 14.47
N ARG A 83 20.31 7.33 14.33
CA ARG A 83 21.19 7.46 13.15
C ARG A 83 21.98 6.21 12.75
N LYS A 84 22.22 5.28 13.69
CA LYS A 84 22.96 4.03 13.44
C LYS A 84 22.07 2.87 12.98
N LYS A 85 20.75 3.07 12.89
CA LYS A 85 19.78 2.04 12.49
C LYS A 85 19.30 2.29 11.06
N LYS A 86 18.86 1.23 10.39
CA LYS A 86 18.12 1.33 9.13
C LYS A 86 16.66 1.63 9.46
N VAL A 87 16.14 2.74 8.95
CA VAL A 87 14.76 3.20 9.20
C VAL A 87 14.07 3.43 7.86
N MET A 88 12.85 2.90 7.72
CA MET A 88 11.97 3.16 6.58
C MET A 88 10.77 3.96 7.07
N VAL A 89 10.46 5.07 6.41
CA VAL A 89 9.36 5.97 6.78
C VAL A 89 8.35 5.98 5.63
N PHE A 90 7.09 5.66 5.95
CA PHE A 90 6.01 5.66 4.97
C PHE A 90 5.26 6.99 5.01
N PHE A 91 5.04 7.56 3.82
CA PHE A 91 4.20 8.74 3.63
C PHE A 91 3.00 8.38 2.76
N SER A 92 1.93 9.17 2.86
CA SER A 92 0.66 8.91 2.18
C SER A 92 0.68 9.12 0.67
N SER A 93 1.67 9.82 0.11
CA SER A 93 1.75 10.10 -1.33
C SER A 93 3.19 10.30 -1.80
N CYS A 94 3.43 10.06 -3.09
CA CYS A 94 4.72 10.30 -3.74
C CYS A 94 5.18 11.77 -3.57
N MET A 95 4.24 12.71 -3.62
CA MET A 95 4.54 14.14 -3.42
C MET A 95 4.99 14.43 -1.98
N SER A 96 4.37 13.79 -1.00
CA SER A 96 4.78 13.91 0.40
C SER A 96 6.17 13.31 0.61
N VAL A 97 6.49 12.17 -0.02
CA VAL A 97 7.85 11.60 -0.01
C VAL A 97 8.88 12.59 -0.57
N LYS A 98 8.60 13.19 -1.74
CA LYS A 98 9.48 14.18 -2.37
C LYS A 98 9.73 15.38 -1.46
N PHE A 99 8.65 16.00 -0.98
CA PHE A 99 8.72 17.17 -0.10
C PHE A 99 9.57 16.89 1.14
N HIS A 100 9.32 15.78 1.85
CA HIS A 100 10.08 15.48 3.08
C HIS A 100 11.54 15.11 2.77
N CYS A 101 11.82 14.43 1.65
CA CYS A 101 13.17 14.13 1.21
C CYS A 101 14.00 15.41 0.98
N GLU A 102 13.42 16.38 0.27
CA GLU A 102 14.04 17.70 0.04
C GLU A 102 14.27 18.45 1.37
N VAL A 103 13.28 18.48 2.26
CA VAL A 103 13.40 19.12 3.58
C VAL A 103 14.51 18.47 4.42
N PHE A 104 14.60 17.14 4.44
CA PHE A 104 15.65 16.43 5.19
C PHE A 104 17.05 16.69 4.61
N ASN A 105 17.19 16.70 3.28
CA ASN A 105 18.45 17.04 2.62
C ASN A 105 18.85 18.50 2.88
N TYR A 106 17.89 19.43 2.92
CA TYR A 106 18.15 20.84 3.23
C TYR A 106 18.70 21.06 4.65
N ILE A 107 18.34 20.20 5.61
CA ILE A 107 18.85 20.25 7.00
C ILE A 107 20.02 19.29 7.24
N ASP A 108 20.75 18.93 6.18
CA ASP A 108 21.92 18.03 6.19
C ASP A 108 21.65 16.67 6.88
N PHE A 109 20.42 16.16 6.71
CA PHE A 109 20.05 14.82 7.13
C PHE A 109 19.98 13.91 5.89
N PRO A 110 21.03 13.12 5.60
CA PRO A 110 21.07 12.35 4.36
C PRO A 110 19.99 11.26 4.39
N VAL A 111 19.06 11.36 3.43
CA VAL A 111 17.99 10.38 3.22
C VAL A 111 17.94 9.97 1.76
N MET A 112 17.40 8.78 1.50
CA MET A 112 17.03 8.32 0.17
C MET A 112 15.52 8.15 0.12
N SER A 113 14.91 8.39 -1.04
CA SER A 113 13.48 8.22 -1.25
C SER A 113 13.17 7.25 -2.38
N ILE A 114 12.07 6.50 -2.22
CA ILE A 114 11.43 5.69 -3.26
C ILE A 114 9.99 6.17 -3.34
N HIS A 115 9.50 6.48 -4.53
CA HIS A 115 8.14 6.96 -4.76
C HIS A 115 7.63 6.56 -6.14
#